data_AF-A0A939VW54-F1
#
_entry.id   AF-A0A939VW54-F1
#
_cell.length_a   1.000
_cell.length_b   1.000
_cell.length_c   1.000
_cell.angle_alpha   90.00
_cell.angle_beta   90.00
_cell.angle_gamma   90.00
#
_symmetry.space_group_name_H-M   'P 1'
#
loop_
_entity.id
_entity.type
_entity.pdbx_description
1 polymer ?
#
loop_
_entity_poly.entity_id
_entity_poly.type
_entity_poly.pdbx_seq_one_letter_code
_entity_poly.pdbx_strand_id
1 'polypeptide(L)'
;MTENDLINALKEAIKRAGTQTALAHRVGLSQGTISDYLNGRCSVGNMTVTTMLRIFPDMVIDFFGGKSASEADNALRDQLLEIFNSLDERGKIRLVAMAAANFGDELRRETK
;
A
#
# COMPACT_ATOMS: atom_id res chain seq x y z
N MET A 1 -8.64 -2.34 -2.67
CA MET A 1 -8.85 -1.05 -2.00
C MET A 1 -10.35 -0.81 -1.91
N THR A 2 -10.85 -0.63 -0.70
CA THR A 2 -12.25 -0.35 -0.36
C THR A 2 -12.39 1.10 0.13
N GLU A 3 -13.62 1.61 0.24
CA GLU A 3 -13.84 2.92 0.88
C GLU A 3 -13.33 2.96 2.32
N ASN A 4 -13.44 1.85 3.05
CA ASN A 4 -12.93 1.74 4.42
C ASN A 4 -11.40 1.86 4.47
N ASP A 5 -10.69 1.31 3.48
CA ASP A 5 -9.23 1.47 3.38
C ASP A 5 -8.85 2.94 3.23
N LEU A 6 -9.56 3.68 2.38
CA LEU A 6 -9.35 5.12 2.19
C LEU A 6 -9.66 5.93 3.45
N ILE A 7 -10.73 5.59 4.17
CA ILE A 7 -11.07 6.26 5.44
C ILE A 7 -9.99 5.99 6.50
N ASN A 8 -9.51 4.76 6.60
CA ASN A 8 -8.43 4.41 7.53
C ASN A 8 -7.12 5.11 7.17
N ALA A 9 -6.78 5.16 5.88
CA ALA A 9 -5.63 5.93 5.39
C ALA A 9 -5.77 7.43 5.70
N LEU A 10 -6.98 8.00 5.55
CA LEU A 10 -7.24 9.40 5.89
C LEU A 10 -7.06 9.67 7.38
N LYS A 11 -7.56 8.78 8.26
CA LYS A 11 -7.35 8.86 9.72
C LYS A 11 -5.86 8.82 10.07
N GLU A 12 -5.11 7.93 9.44
CA GLU A 12 -3.66 7.84 9.62
C GLU A 12 -2.93 9.10 9.12
N ALA A 13 -3.35 9.65 7.97
CA ALA A 13 -2.80 10.90 7.44
C ALA A 13 -3.02 12.08 8.41
N ILE A 14 -4.19 12.14 9.06
CA ILE A 14 -4.49 13.14 10.09
C ILE A 14 -3.60 12.93 11.31
N LYS A 15 -3.45 11.70 11.78
CA LYS A 15 -2.58 11.37 12.92
C LYS A 15 -1.15 11.80 12.66
N ARG A 16 -0.62 11.54 11.46
CA ARG A 16 0.74 11.97 11.04
C ARG A 16 0.87 13.49 10.93
N ALA A 17 -0.20 14.18 10.56
CA ALA A 17 -0.24 15.65 10.52
C ALA A 17 -0.49 16.28 11.90
N GLY A 18 -0.86 15.48 12.92
CA GLY A 18 -1.25 15.91 14.26
C GLY A 18 -2.72 16.28 14.39
N THR A 19 -3.28 17.07 13.45
CA THR A 19 -4.69 17.50 13.49
C THR A 19 -5.32 17.55 12.09
N GLN A 20 -6.66 17.59 12.03
CA GLN A 20 -7.40 17.75 10.77
C GLN A 20 -7.03 19.07 10.08
N THR A 21 -6.92 20.15 10.84
CA THR A 21 -6.57 21.49 10.34
C THR A 21 -5.15 21.51 9.79
N ALA A 22 -4.20 20.85 10.47
CA ALA A 22 -2.83 20.74 9.98
C ALA A 22 -2.74 19.95 8.68
N LEU A 23 -3.47 18.83 8.57
CA LEU A 23 -3.56 18.08 7.31
C LEU A 23 -4.16 18.96 6.21
N ALA A 24 -5.31 19.58 6.47
CA ALA A 24 -6.03 20.42 5.51
C ALA A 24 -5.14 21.55 4.97
N HIS A 25 -4.42 22.25 5.84
CA HIS A 25 -3.46 23.28 5.44
C HIS A 25 -2.32 22.70 4.59
N ARG A 26 -1.72 21.58 5.00
CA ARG A 26 -0.63 20.92 4.27
C ARG A 26 -1.01 20.54 2.84
N VAL A 27 -2.24 20.10 2.63
CA VAL A 27 -2.72 19.57 1.35
C VAL A 27 -3.56 20.59 0.55
N GLY A 28 -3.69 21.82 1.06
CA GLY A 28 -4.44 22.90 0.39
C GLY A 28 -5.95 22.61 0.28
N LEU A 29 -6.56 22.06 1.34
CA LEU A 29 -8.00 21.82 1.46
C LEU A 29 -8.58 22.59 2.64
N SER A 30 -9.91 22.73 2.68
CA SER A 30 -10.59 23.23 3.88
C SER A 30 -10.66 22.13 4.95
N GLN A 31 -10.62 22.50 6.22
CA GLN A 31 -10.86 21.54 7.32
C GLN A 31 -12.26 20.91 7.20
N GLY A 32 -13.26 21.69 6.76
CA GLY A 32 -14.62 21.20 6.53
C GLY A 32 -14.65 20.03 5.56
N THR A 33 -13.92 20.12 4.46
CA THR A 33 -13.78 19.04 3.47
C THR A 33 -13.25 17.75 4.10
N ILE A 34 -12.20 17.84 4.94
CA ILE A 34 -11.67 16.67 5.65
C ILE A 34 -12.71 16.10 6.63
N SER A 35 -13.41 16.96 7.36
CA SER A 35 -14.46 16.56 8.29
C SER A 35 -15.65 15.90 7.58
N ASP A 36 -16.01 16.36 6.39
CA ASP A 36 -17.13 15.81 5.63
C ASP A 36 -16.87 14.38 5.17
N TYR A 37 -15.64 14.08 4.76
CA TYR A 37 -15.23 12.71 4.47
C TYR A 37 -15.23 11.81 5.72
N LEU A 38 -14.70 12.30 6.84
CA LEU A 38 -14.64 11.50 8.08
C LEU A 38 -16.02 11.17 8.65
N ASN A 39 -16.96 12.12 8.55
CA ASN A 39 -18.31 11.97 9.08
C ASN A 39 -19.28 11.33 8.07
N GLY A 40 -18.80 10.96 6.88
CA GLY A 40 -19.64 10.36 5.83
C GLY A 40 -20.65 11.33 5.20
N ARG A 41 -20.52 12.64 5.43
CA ARG A 41 -21.34 13.67 4.74
C ARG A 41 -20.99 13.75 3.25
N CYS A 42 -19.74 13.45 2.92
CA CYS A 42 -19.31 13.17 1.56
C CYS A 42 -18.74 11.75 1.50
N SER A 43 -19.20 10.94 0.54
CA SER A 43 -18.55 9.65 0.26
C SER A 43 -17.12 9.90 -0.23
N VAL A 44 -16.18 9.11 0.29
CA VAL A 44 -14.79 9.08 -0.20
C VAL A 44 -14.70 8.59 -1.65
N GLY A 45 -15.68 7.82 -2.13
CA GLY A 45 -15.79 7.45 -3.55
C GLY A 45 -16.07 8.63 -4.48
N ASN A 46 -16.62 9.73 -3.95
CA ASN A 46 -16.83 10.98 -4.70
C ASN A 46 -15.63 11.95 -4.59
N MET A 47 -14.53 11.53 -3.96
CA MET A 47 -13.32 12.33 -3.88
C MET A 47 -12.71 12.52 -5.27
N THR A 48 -12.34 13.76 -5.61
CA THR A 48 -11.62 13.99 -6.87
C THR A 48 -10.24 13.33 -6.82
N VAL A 49 -9.75 12.84 -7.95
CA VAL A 49 -8.39 12.27 -8.06
C VAL A 49 -7.34 13.29 -7.58
N THR A 50 -7.51 14.57 -7.91
CA THR A 50 -6.64 15.65 -7.45
C THR A 50 -6.59 15.74 -5.92
N THR A 51 -7.74 15.67 -5.26
CA THR A 51 -7.82 15.66 -3.78
C THR A 51 -7.12 14.43 -3.22
N MET A 52 -7.35 13.25 -3.81
CA MET A 52 -6.74 12.00 -3.38
C MET A 52 -5.20 12.06 -3.47
N LEU A 53 -4.65 12.54 -4.58
CA LEU A 53 -3.20 12.68 -4.78
C LEU A 53 -2.57 13.71 -3.85
N ARG A 54 -3.29 14.78 -3.49
CA ARG A 54 -2.81 15.76 -2.51
C ARG A 54 -2.73 15.18 -1.08
N ILE A 55 -3.71 14.36 -0.70
CA ILE A 55 -3.76 13.74 0.62
C ILE A 55 -2.72 12.61 0.74
N PHE A 56 -2.54 11.83 -0.32
CA PHE A 56 -1.66 10.66 -0.36
C PHE A 56 -0.59 10.78 -1.47
N PRO A 57 0.40 11.68 -1.33
CA PRO A 57 1.38 11.95 -2.39
C PRO A 57 2.27 10.75 -2.71
N ASP A 58 2.52 9.89 -1.72
CA ASP A 58 3.38 8.70 -1.86
C ASP A 58 2.58 7.41 -2.13
N MET A 59 1.30 7.54 -2.51
CA MET A 59 0.44 6.39 -2.78
C MET A 59 0.86 5.66 -4.06
N VAL A 60 0.89 4.34 -4.00
CA VAL A 60 1.08 3.47 -5.17
C VAL A 60 -0.28 2.90 -5.58
N ILE A 61 -0.66 3.14 -6.83
CA ILE A 61 -1.92 2.64 -7.40
C ILE A 61 -1.61 1.46 -8.34
N ASP A 62 -2.25 0.32 -8.10
CA ASP A 62 -2.33 -0.77 -9.06
C ASP A 62 -3.66 -0.69 -9.81
N PHE A 63 -3.60 -0.24 -11.07
CA PHE A 63 -4.79 -0.01 -11.91
C PHE A 63 -5.44 -1.30 -12.40
N PHE A 64 -4.68 -2.40 -12.50
CA PHE A 64 -5.12 -3.63 -13.15
C PHE A 64 -5.13 -4.84 -12.21
N GLY A 65 -4.88 -4.63 -10.92
CA GLY A 65 -4.94 -5.69 -9.90
C GLY A 65 -3.88 -6.78 -10.11
N GLY A 66 -2.80 -6.50 -10.86
CA GLY A 66 -1.74 -7.47 -11.11
C GLY A 66 -0.93 -7.84 -9.86
N LYS A 67 -1.10 -7.09 -8.76
CA LYS A 67 -0.41 -7.26 -7.47
C LYS A 67 -1.35 -7.14 -6.28
N SER A 68 -2.66 -7.34 -6.42
CA SER A 68 -3.48 -7.62 -5.23
C SER A 68 -3.18 -9.04 -4.78
N ALA A 69 -2.04 -9.21 -4.11
CA ALA A 69 -1.75 -10.36 -3.29
C ALA A 69 -2.98 -10.56 -2.39
N SER A 70 -3.67 -11.69 -2.55
CA SER A 70 -4.72 -12.11 -1.64
C SER A 70 -4.20 -12.07 -0.19
N GLU A 71 -5.07 -12.06 0.82
CA GLU A 71 -4.61 -12.17 2.21
C GLU A 71 -3.68 -13.37 2.42
N ALA A 72 -3.92 -14.47 1.69
CA ALA A 72 -3.04 -15.64 1.64
C ALA A 72 -1.67 -15.34 1.03
N ASP A 73 -1.61 -14.59 -0.07
CA ASP A 73 -0.34 -14.19 -0.71
C ASP A 73 0.47 -13.23 0.17
N ASN A 74 -0.21 -12.36 0.93
CA ASN A 74 0.45 -11.48 1.90
C ASN A 74 1.03 -12.28 3.07
N ALA A 75 0.27 -13.24 3.62
CA ALA A 75 0.77 -14.11 4.69
C ALA A 75 1.98 -14.95 4.23
N LEU A 76 1.93 -15.48 3.01
CA LEU A 76 3.05 -16.22 2.42
C LEU A 76 4.27 -15.31 2.21
N ARG A 77 4.05 -14.10 1.69
CA ARG A 77 5.11 -13.10 1.52
C ARG A 77 5.78 -12.76 2.85
N ASP A 78 4.99 -12.53 3.89
CA ASP A 78 5.51 -12.16 5.21
C ASP A 78 6.37 -13.28 5.80
N GLN A 79 5.93 -14.54 5.69
CA GLN A 79 6.72 -15.71 6.11
C GLN A 79 8.03 -15.84 5.33
N LEU A 80 8.00 -15.63 4.01
CA LEU A 80 9.20 -15.66 3.17
C LEU A 80 10.19 -14.56 3.57
N LEU A 81 9.70 -13.36 3.86
CA LEU A 81 10.54 -12.26 4.31
C LEU A 81 11.12 -12.48 5.71
N GLU A 82 10.36 -13.08 6.63
CA GLU A 82 10.83 -13.44 7.96
C GLU A 82 12.00 -14.43 7.87
N ILE A 83 11.83 -15.50 7.10
CA ILE A 83 12.89 -16.48 6.83
C ILE A 83 14.10 -15.78 6.21
N PHE A 84 13.90 -14.98 5.15
CA PHE A 84 14.98 -14.28 4.48
C PHE A 84 15.75 -13.34 5.42
N ASN A 85 15.05 -12.60 6.27
CA ASN A 85 15.65 -11.64 7.21
C ASN A 85 16.42 -12.32 8.35
N SER A 86 16.03 -13.53 8.74
CA SER A 86 16.75 -14.32 9.75
C SER A 86 18.10 -14.87 9.27
N LEU A 87 18.34 -14.88 7.95
CA LEU A 87 19.57 -15.40 7.35
C LEU A 87 20.67 -14.33 7.32
N ASP A 88 21.92 -14.77 7.44
CA ASP A 88 23.09 -13.96 7.14
C ASP A 88 23.24 -13.72 5.63
N GLU A 89 24.18 -12.85 5.23
CA GLU A 89 24.37 -12.50 3.80
C GLU A 89 24.64 -13.72 2.92
N ARG A 90 25.43 -14.68 3.41
CA ARG A 90 25.71 -15.93 2.68
C ARG A 90 24.46 -16.80 2.58
N GLY A 91 23.66 -16.91 3.63
CA GLY A 91 22.41 -17.63 3.66
C GLY A 91 21.39 -17.05 2.67
N LYS A 92 21.27 -15.72 2.61
CA LYS A 92 20.40 -15.01 1.65
C LYS A 92 20.79 -15.33 0.20
N ILE A 93 22.08 -15.23 -0.13
CA ILE A 93 22.60 -15.54 -1.48
C ILE A 93 22.31 -17.01 -1.82
N ARG A 94 22.54 -17.93 -0.89
CA ARG A 94 22.30 -19.36 -1.11
C ARG A 94 20.81 -19.66 -1.32
N LEU A 95 19.92 -19.02 -0.56
CA LEU A 95 18.47 -19.18 -0.72
C LEU A 95 18.04 -18.78 -2.14
N VAL A 96 18.48 -17.62 -2.62
CA VAL A 96 18.17 -17.15 -3.97
C VAL A 96 18.75 -18.08 -5.03
N ALA A 97 19.98 -18.54 -4.85
CA ALA A 97 20.61 -19.48 -5.78
C ALA A 97 19.87 -20.83 -5.85
N MET A 98 19.41 -21.35 -4.71
CA MET A 98 18.62 -22.58 -4.66
C MET A 98 17.25 -22.39 -5.33
N ALA A 99 16.56 -21.27 -5.08
CA ALA A 99 15.31 -20.98 -5.76
C ALA A 99 15.50 -20.89 -7.28
N ALA A 100 16.53 -20.19 -7.75
CA ALA A 100 16.84 -20.09 -9.17
C ALA A 100 17.23 -21.43 -9.79
N ALA A 101 17.96 -22.29 -9.09
CA ALA A 101 18.37 -23.59 -9.59
C ALA A 101 17.20 -24.59 -9.68
N ASN A 102 16.24 -24.52 -8.76
CA ASN A 102 15.13 -25.47 -8.71
C ASN A 102 13.88 -25.01 -9.48
N PHE A 103 13.68 -23.70 -9.65
CA PHE A 103 12.49 -23.12 -10.30
C PHE A 103 12.82 -22.24 -11.52
N GLY A 104 14.10 -22.08 -11.87
CA GLY A 104 14.53 -21.14 -12.92
C GLY A 104 14.06 -21.51 -14.34
N ASP A 105 13.83 -22.80 -14.62
CA ASP A 105 13.34 -23.25 -15.93
C ASP A 105 11.84 -22.96 -16.13
N GLU A 106 11.07 -23.00 -15.04
CA GLU A 106 9.62 -22.70 -15.03
C GLU A 106 9.39 -21.20 -15.18
N LEU A 107 10.15 -20.39 -14.43
CA LEU A 107 10.14 -18.92 -14.53
C LEU A 107 10.48 -18.41 -15.95
N ARG A 108 11.42 -19.06 -16.65
CA ARG A 108 11.79 -18.71 -18.04
C ARG A 108 10.72 -19.07 -19.07
N ARG A 109 9.86 -20.04 -18.79
CA ARG A 109 8.73 -20.40 -19.68
C ARG A 109 7.55 -19.45 -19.50
N GLU A 110 7.29 -18.98 -18.29
CA GLU A 110 6.16 -18.08 -17.99
C GLU A 110 6.40 -16.61 -18.37
N THR A 111 7.66 -16.19 -18.59
CA THR A 111 8.02 -14.83 -19.02
C THR A 111 8.23 -14.66 -20.54
N LYS A 112 7.90 -15.68 -21.34
CA LYS A 112 7.96 -15.67 -22.80
C LYS A 112 6.57 -15.65 -23.41
#